data_AF-A0A356S9V6-F1
#
_entry.id   AF-A0A356S9V6-F1
#
_cell.length_a   1.000
_cell.length_b   1.000
_cell.length_c   1.000
_cell.angle_alpha   90.00
_cell.angle_beta   90.00
_cell.angle_gamma   90.00
#
_symmetry.space_group_name_H-M   'P 1'
#
loop_
_entity.id
_entity.type
_entity.pdbx_description
1 polymer ?
#
loop_
_entity_poly.entity_id
_entity_poly.type
_entity_poly.pdbx_seq_one_letter_code
_entity_poly.pdbx_strand_id
1 'polypeptide(L)'
;MLIKAQTMTESLAKKISIGMILLGGFLAFHYVFIEQDIMHALFSISAIFTFSFGLENPKLLLSSSWKEFGERLDVATGKDKITGSPWYYATVFFKVLYIILV
;
A
#
# COMPACT_ATOMS: atom_id res chain seq x y z
N MET A 1 18.93 30.89 -11.49
CA MET A 1 18.90 29.44 -11.71
C MET A 1 17.71 28.88 -10.94
N LEU A 2 16.59 28.62 -11.62
CA LEU A 2 15.47 27.89 -11.03
C LEU A 2 15.87 26.41 -10.98
N ILE A 3 16.08 25.87 -9.78
CA ILE A 3 16.28 24.44 -9.56
C ILE A 3 15.00 23.77 -10.06
N LYS A 4 15.10 23.12 -11.22
CA LYS A 4 14.01 22.35 -11.81
C LYS A 4 13.76 21.18 -10.86
N ALA A 5 12.75 21.31 -9.98
CA ALA A 5 12.29 20.22 -9.14
C ALA A 5 12.12 18.99 -10.04
N GLN A 6 12.90 17.95 -9.77
CA GLN A 6 12.90 16.72 -10.53
C GLN A 6 11.52 16.08 -10.37
N THR A 7 10.63 16.33 -11.33
CA THR A 7 9.29 15.76 -11.35
C THR A 7 9.42 14.25 -11.37
N MET A 8 8.93 13.59 -10.32
CA MET A 8 8.88 12.14 -10.24
C MET A 8 8.17 11.62 -11.49
N THR A 9 8.80 10.71 -12.22
CA THR A 9 8.17 10.08 -13.38
C THR A 9 7.29 8.93 -12.92
N GLU A 10 6.28 8.55 -13.71
CA GLU A 10 5.45 7.38 -13.39
C GLU A 10 6.29 6.10 -13.20
N SER A 11 7.41 5.98 -13.93
CA SER A 11 8.36 4.87 -13.75
C SER A 11 8.97 4.84 -12.35
N LEU A 12 9.36 6.00 -11.81
CA LEU A 12 9.88 6.10 -10.45
C LEU A 12 8.80 5.82 -9.41
N ALA A 13 7.58 6.35 -9.61
CA ALA A 13 6.44 6.08 -8.75
C ALA A 13 6.14 4.56 -8.66
N LYS A 14 6.12 3.85 -9.79
CA LYS A 14 5.95 2.40 -9.81
C LYS A 14 7.07 1.66 -9.07
N LYS A 15 8.33 2.07 -9.25
CA LYS A 15 9.47 1.47 -8.52
C LYS A 15 9.35 1.66 -7.02
N ILE A 16 8.93 2.85 -6.58
CA ILE A 16 8.69 3.14 -5.16
C ILE A 16 7.55 2.25 -4.63
N SER A 17 6.43 2.14 -5.34
CA SER A 17 5.33 1.25 -4.95
C SER A 17 5.80 -0.20 -4.80
N ILE A 18 6.59 -0.70 -5.76
CA ILE A 18 7.16 -2.06 -5.68
C ILE A 18 8.04 -2.20 -4.44
N GLY A 19 8.93 -1.24 -4.17
CA GLY A 19 9.78 -1.26 -2.98
C GLY A 19 8.97 -1.30 -1.69
N MET A 20 7.91 -0.51 -1.60
CA MET A 20 7.02 -0.47 -0.43
C MET A 20 6.18 -1.74 -0.27
N ILE A 21 5.75 -2.37 -1.37
CA ILE A 21 5.07 -3.67 -1.34
C ILE A 21 6.01 -4.74 -0.79
N LEU A 22 7.27 -4.78 -1.25
CA LEU A 22 8.25 -5.75 -0.77
C LEU A 22 8.57 -5.55 0.71
N LEU A 23 8.78 -4.31 1.13
CA LEU A 23 8.99 -3.97 2.54
C LEU A 23 7.79 -4.35 3.40
N GLY A 24 6.58 -4.01 2.95
CA GLY A 24 5.34 -4.39 3.61
C GLY A 24 5.19 -5.91 3.73
N GLY A 25 5.54 -6.66 2.68
CA GLY A 25 5.56 -8.12 2.69
C GLY A 25 6.54 -8.69 3.71
N PHE A 26 7.76 -8.15 3.78
CA PHE A 26 8.76 -8.54 4.77
C PHE A 26 8.28 -8.27 6.19
N LEU A 27 7.78 -7.07 6.47
CA LEU A 27 7.26 -6.70 7.79
C LEU A 27 6.03 -7.52 8.17
N ALA A 28 5.10 -7.74 7.24
CA ALA A 28 3.94 -8.59 7.47
C ALA A 28 4.36 -10.02 7.81
N PHE A 29 5.38 -10.57 7.15
CA PHE A 29 5.93 -11.88 7.52
C PHE A 29 6.51 -11.87 8.93
N HIS A 30 7.38 -10.89 9.23
CA HIS A 30 8.02 -10.75 10.54
C HIS A 30 7.01 -10.61 11.69
N TYR A 31 6.07 -9.69 11.58
CA TYR A 31 5.08 -9.43 12.63
C TYR A 31 4.00 -10.52 12.74
N VAL A 32 3.72 -11.29 11.68
CA VAL A 32 2.79 -12.42 11.77
C VAL A 32 3.45 -13.64 12.38
N PHE A 33 4.64 -14.00 11.93
CA PHE A 33 5.22 -15.31 12.20
C PHE A 33 6.32 -15.31 13.28
N ILE A 34 6.92 -14.16 13.57
CA ILE A 34 8.04 -14.04 14.53
C ILE A 34 7.61 -13.27 15.77
N GLU A 35 7.19 -12.01 15.62
CA GLU A 35 6.81 -11.17 16.75
C GLU A 35 5.35 -11.32 17.18
N GLN A 36 4.49 -11.80 16.28
CA GLN A 36 3.07 -12.03 16.54
C GLN A 36 2.33 -10.77 17.03
N ASP A 37 2.74 -9.59 16.53
CA ASP A 37 2.09 -8.31 16.83
C ASP A 37 0.98 -8.04 15.82
N ILE A 38 -0.27 -8.07 16.31
CA ILE A 38 -1.47 -7.86 15.48
C ILE A 38 -1.46 -6.48 14.83
N MET A 39 -1.14 -5.42 15.57
CA MET A 39 -1.26 -4.04 15.06
C MET A 39 -0.25 -3.79 13.94
N HIS A 40 1.00 -4.21 14.13
CA HIS A 40 2.06 -4.07 13.14
C HIS A 40 1.84 -4.99 11.94
N ALA A 41 1.30 -6.20 12.14
CA ALA A 41 0.90 -7.09 11.06
C ALA A 41 -0.21 -6.48 10.19
N LEU A 42 -1.27 -5.96 10.82
CA LEU A 42 -2.38 -5.30 10.12
C LEU A 42 -1.93 -4.08 9.33
N PHE A 43 -1.08 -3.25 9.95
CA PHE A 43 -0.50 -2.08 9.28
C PHE A 43 0.31 -2.50 8.04
N SER A 44 1.15 -3.52 8.17
CA SER A 44 1.99 -4.02 7.07
C SER A 44 1.16 -4.60 5.93
N ILE A 45 0.13 -5.40 6.25
CA ILE A 45 -0.81 -5.92 5.25
C ILE A 45 -1.53 -4.77 4.55
N SER A 46 -2.04 -3.80 5.29
CA SER A 46 -2.76 -2.64 4.73
C SER A 46 -1.86 -1.81 3.81
N ALA A 47 -0.58 -1.66 4.16
CA ALA A 47 0.42 -1.01 3.30
C ALA A 47 0.60 -1.75 1.97
N ILE A 48 0.69 -3.09 1.98
CA ILE A 48 0.81 -3.90 0.75
C ILE A 48 -0.34 -3.60 -0.21
N PHE A 49 -1.58 -3.62 0.26
CA PHE A 49 -2.76 -3.36 -0.59
C PHE A 49 -2.80 -1.90 -1.07
N THR A 50 -2.47 -0.95 -0.21
CA THR A 50 -2.41 0.48 -0.55
C THR A 50 -1.38 0.76 -1.65
N PHE A 51 -0.16 0.23 -1.52
CA PHE A 51 0.88 0.42 -2.52
C PHE A 51 0.65 -0.41 -3.78
N SER A 52 -0.07 -1.53 -3.70
CA SER A 52 -0.54 -2.28 -4.89
C SER A 52 -1.54 -1.45 -5.71
N PHE A 53 -2.47 -0.77 -5.04
CA PHE A 53 -3.36 0.19 -5.71
C PHE A 53 -2.59 1.38 -6.30
N GLY A 54 -1.60 1.91 -5.56
CA GLY A 54 -0.71 2.95 -6.05
C GLY A 54 0.18 2.52 -7.22
N LEU A 55 0.55 1.24 -7.31
CA LEU A 55 1.31 0.69 -8.44
C LEU A 55 0.50 0.70 -9.75
N GLU A 56 -0.80 0.42 -9.65
CA GLU A 56 -1.75 0.45 -10.77
C GLU A 56 -2.16 1.87 -11.14
N ASN A 57 -2.18 2.77 -10.16
CA ASN A 57 -2.54 4.18 -10.32
C ASN A 57 -1.35 5.09 -9.90
N PRO A 58 -0.19 5.02 -10.58
CA PRO A 58 1.05 5.69 -10.15
C PRO A 58 0.93 7.22 -10.10
N LYS A 59 -0.02 7.79 -10.86
CA LYS A 59 -0.32 9.22 -10.83
C LYS A 59 -0.81 9.67 -9.45
N LEU A 60 -1.35 8.80 -8.60
CA LEU A 60 -1.73 9.18 -7.24
C LEU A 60 -0.52 9.62 -6.40
N LEU A 61 0.65 8.99 -6.60
CA LEU A 61 1.90 9.36 -5.93
C LEU A 61 2.53 10.64 -6.49
N LEU A 62 2.05 11.10 -7.65
CA LEU A 62 2.48 12.32 -8.32
C LEU A 62 1.59 13.52 -7.97
N SER A 63 0.65 13.37 -7.05
CA SER A 63 -0.24 14.46 -6.65
C SER A 63 0.51 15.47 -5.79
N SER A 64 0.46 16.73 -6.19
CA SER A 64 1.10 17.85 -5.47
C SER A 64 0.25 18.40 -4.33
N SER A 65 -1.03 18.05 -4.28
CA SER A 65 -1.98 18.48 -3.26
C SER A 65 -3.04 17.44 -2.98
N TRP A 66 -3.70 17.56 -1.82
CA TRP A 66 -4.84 16.71 -1.45
C TRP A 66 -6.02 16.83 -2.41
N LYS A 67 -6.25 18.02 -2.99
CA LYS A 67 -7.29 18.23 -3.99
C LYS A 67 -7.00 17.43 -5.27
N GLU A 68 -5.77 17.55 -5.79
CA GLU A 68 -5.33 16.81 -6.97
C GLU A 68 -5.31 15.30 -6.73
N PHE A 69 -4.95 14.87 -5.51
CA PHE A 69 -5.06 13.47 -5.11
C PHE A 69 -6.51 12.98 -5.15
N GLY A 70 -7.46 13.74 -4.59
CA GLY A 70 -8.89 13.42 -4.62
C GLY A 70 -9.43 13.30 -6.04
N GLU A 71 -9.14 14.26 -6.91
CA GLU A 71 -9.56 14.23 -8.33
C GLU A 71 -9.03 13.00 -9.06
N ARG A 72 -7.76 12.63 -8.81
CA ARG A 72 -7.16 11.42 -9.38
C ARG A 72 -7.72 10.14 -8.78
N LEU A 73 -8.07 10.15 -7.49
CA LEU A 73 -8.70 9.02 -6.80
C LEU A 73 -10.13 8.79 -7.28
N ASP A 74 -10.86 9.84 -7.63
CA ASP A 74 -12.23 9.75 -8.15
C ASP A 74 -12.29 9.01 -9.48
N VAL A 75 -11.29 9.20 -10.34
CA VAL A 75 -11.18 8.51 -11.64
C VAL A 75 -10.31 7.24 -11.60
N ALA A 76 -9.68 6.93 -10.47
CA ALA A 76 -8.83 5.76 -10.32
C ALA A 76 -9.64 4.46 -10.44
N THR A 77 -9.05 3.46 -11.10
CA THR A 77 -9.63 2.12 -11.23
C THR A 77 -9.10 1.20 -10.14
N GLY A 78 -9.88 0.19 -9.74
CA GLY A 78 -9.44 -0.81 -8.75
C GLY A 78 -9.53 -0.33 -7.29
N LYS A 79 -10.41 0.61 -6.98
CA LYS A 79 -10.59 1.15 -5.61
C LYS A 79 -11.02 0.08 -4.61
N ASP A 80 -11.60 -1.02 -5.07
CA ASP A 80 -11.94 -2.19 -4.26
C ASP A 80 -10.72 -2.74 -3.50
N LYS A 81 -9.51 -2.57 -4.01
CA LYS A 81 -8.27 -2.98 -3.33
C LYS A 81 -7.98 -2.20 -2.05
N ILE A 82 -8.44 -0.95 -1.95
CA ILE A 82 -8.27 -0.08 -0.77
C ILE A 82 -9.54 0.06 0.06
N THR A 83 -10.73 -0.07 -0.55
CA THR A 83 -12.01 -0.03 0.19
C THR A 83 -12.39 -1.36 0.82
N GLY A 84 -11.59 -2.41 0.59
CA GLY A 84 -11.76 -3.73 1.20
C GLY A 84 -12.15 -4.81 0.19
N SER A 85 -11.16 -5.32 -0.55
CA SER A 85 -11.40 -6.48 -1.42
C SER A 85 -11.67 -7.72 -0.55
N PRO A 86 -12.44 -8.71 -1.02
CA PRO A 86 -12.61 -9.97 -0.30
C PRO A 86 -11.27 -10.60 0.11
N TRP A 87 -10.23 -10.46 -0.73
CA TRP A 87 -8.88 -10.92 -0.45
C TRP A 87 -8.20 -10.17 0.69
N TYR A 88 -8.42 -8.86 0.81
CA TYR A 88 -7.92 -8.08 1.94
C TYR A 88 -8.52 -8.60 3.25
N TYR A 89 -9.84 -8.72 3.32
CA TYR A 89 -10.53 -9.19 4.53
C TYR A 89 -10.14 -10.63 4.89
N ALA A 90 -10.06 -11.53 3.90
CA ALA A 90 -9.61 -12.90 4.13
C ALA A 90 -8.18 -12.93 4.67
N THR A 91 -7.26 -12.18 4.06
CA THR A 91 -5.86 -12.11 4.50
C THR A 91 -5.76 -11.61 5.94
N VAL A 92 -6.44 -10.50 6.25
CA VAL A 92 -6.49 -9.95 7.61
C VAL A 92 -7.04 -10.98 8.60
N PHE A 93 -8.19 -11.58 8.30
CA PHE A 93 -8.85 -12.55 9.17
C PHE A 93 -7.95 -13.74 9.48
N PHE A 94 -7.38 -14.40 8.47
CA PHE A 94 -6.52 -15.57 8.67
C PHE A 94 -5.23 -15.24 9.42
N LYS A 95 -4.66 -14.04 9.21
CA LYS A 95 -3.42 -13.62 9.88
C LYS A 95 -3.65 -13.27 11.34
N VAL A 96 -4.73 -12.56 11.66
CA VAL A 96 -5.15 -12.30 13.04
C VAL A 96 -5.47 -13.62 13.75
N LEU A 97 -6.21 -14.52 13.09
CA LEU A 97 -6.54 -15.82 13.65
C LEU A 97 -5.27 -16.64 13.94
N TYR A 98 -4.29 -16.64 13.02
CA TYR A 98 -3.00 -17.30 13.25
C TYR A 98 -2.28 -16.76 14.49
N ILE A 99 -2.15 -15.43 14.59
CA ILE A 99 -1.47 -14.79 15.72
C ILE A 99 -2.14 -15.11 17.06
N ILE A 100 -3.48 -15.19 17.09
CA ILE A 100 -4.22 -15.51 18.32
C ILE A 100 -4.06 -16.99 18.72
N LEU A 101 -3.89 -17.89 17.75
CA LEU A 101 -3.87 -19.34 17.98
C LEU A 101 -2.47 -19.91 18.28
N VAL A 102 -1.41 -19.19 17.94
CA VAL A 102 -0.01 -19.61 18.09
C VAL A 102 0.65 -18.79 19.18
#